data_AF-A0A5A9PDW0-F1
#
_entry.id   AF-A0A5A9PDW0-F1
#
_cell.length_a   1.000
_cell.length_b   1.000
_cell.length_c   1.000
_cell.angle_alpha   90.00
_cell.angle_beta   90.00
_cell.angle_gamma   90.00
#
_symmetry.space_group_name_H-M   'P 1'
#
loop_
_entity.id
_entity.type
_entity.pdbx_description
1 polymer ?
#
loop_
_entity_poly.entity_id
_entity_poly.type
_entity_poly.pdbx_seq_one_letter_code
_entity_poly.pdbx_strand_id
1 'polypeptide(L)'
;MAASMTTDQSCFFTLALGVSFLKCLLVNAYHSTDFEVHRNWLALTHSLPVSKWYYEATSEWTLDYPPLFAWFEYGLSHIARFFDKEMLVVQNLNYSSAATVLFQRLSVIVADALLFYGVKECCNCLQEAKGKYLFGKSSILAVLLMWNFGLLIVDHIHFQYNGFLFGVLLLSIARHFQNRHLEGAFLFSILLNLKHIYLYIAPAYGIFLLRCFCFTKNNADGSLQWRSFSPLRLIALGTIVVSTFAVSFGPFIALGQLPQVLSRLFPFKRGLCHAYWAPNIWTLYNIADKAFSILGVKFKLLDITKLPKASMTGGLVQEFQHSVLPSVSPLATLVCTLLSILPALFKIWHRPDGARGFLRCLVLCALGSFMFGWHVHEKAILLAILPLSLLAVESREDARIFLILSTTGHFSLFPLLFTTQELPIKIFLMLIFTIFSLTSLKKLFRKEGALVSTLEAVYLVGLIPLELICEFVYPLTVWQKTFPFLPLMLTSVYCALGVTYSFIRLYITLLTCSSAISKVKIQ
;
A
#
# COMPACT_ATOMS: atom_id res chain seq x y z
N MET A 1 -4.33 2.48 -38.10
CA MET A 1 -3.88 1.64 -36.96
C MET A 1 -2.62 2.21 -36.32
N ALA A 2 -1.59 2.56 -37.11
CA ALA A 2 -0.34 3.12 -36.59
C ALA A 2 -0.48 4.51 -35.91
N ALA A 3 -1.20 5.47 -36.49
CA ALA A 3 -1.19 6.86 -36.04
C ALA A 3 -1.83 7.15 -34.65
N SER A 4 -2.78 6.32 -34.18
CA SER A 4 -3.33 6.49 -32.82
C SER A 4 -2.45 5.82 -31.77
N MET A 5 -1.90 4.64 -32.09
CA MET A 5 -1.00 3.91 -31.18
C MET A 5 0.32 4.64 -30.95
N THR A 6 0.84 5.35 -31.96
CA THR A 6 2.07 6.16 -31.81
C THR A 6 1.88 7.33 -30.86
N THR A 7 0.70 7.96 -30.83
CA THR A 7 0.43 9.15 -30.01
C THR A 7 0.28 8.79 -28.53
N ASP A 8 -0.39 7.68 -28.21
CA ASP A 8 -0.53 7.21 -26.82
C ASP A 8 0.80 6.73 -26.24
N GLN A 9 1.61 6.04 -27.04
CA GLN A 9 2.96 5.64 -26.61
C GLN A 9 3.86 6.85 -26.39
N SER A 10 3.82 7.85 -27.28
CA SER A 10 4.57 9.09 -27.08
C SER A 10 4.15 9.82 -25.81
N CYS A 11 2.84 9.88 -25.51
CA CYS A 11 2.34 10.49 -24.27
C CYS A 11 2.84 9.74 -23.03
N PHE A 12 2.79 8.41 -23.04
CA PHE A 12 3.29 7.58 -21.94
C PHE A 12 4.77 7.83 -21.65
N PHE A 13 5.62 7.85 -22.69
CA PHE A 13 7.05 8.13 -22.53
C PHE A 13 7.30 9.55 -22.00
N THR A 14 6.57 10.55 -22.47
CA THR A 14 6.67 11.92 -21.94
C THR A 14 6.30 11.98 -20.46
N LEU A 15 5.25 11.27 -20.04
CA LEU A 15 4.87 11.18 -18.62
C LEU A 15 5.93 10.46 -17.78
N ALA A 16 6.56 9.41 -18.31
CA ALA A 16 7.65 8.69 -17.66
C ALA A 16 8.89 9.59 -17.47
N LEU A 17 9.32 10.26 -18.54
CA LEU A 17 10.45 11.17 -18.48
C LEU A 17 10.20 12.36 -17.55
N GLY A 18 8.99 12.92 -17.58
CA GLY A 18 8.62 14.03 -16.72
C GLY A 18 8.66 13.65 -15.23
N VAL A 19 8.15 12.48 -14.86
CA VAL A 19 8.20 12.05 -13.45
C VAL A 19 9.62 11.65 -13.05
N SER A 20 10.39 10.99 -13.91
CA SER A 20 11.80 10.70 -13.66
C SER A 20 12.62 11.97 -13.45
N PHE A 21 12.37 13.02 -14.23
CA PHE A 21 13.00 14.32 -14.03
C PHE A 21 12.64 14.93 -12.67
N LEU A 22 11.36 14.89 -12.29
CA LEU A 22 10.92 15.33 -10.95
C LEU A 22 11.64 14.55 -9.84
N LYS A 23 11.78 13.23 -9.98
CA LYS A 23 12.50 12.38 -9.02
C LYS A 23 13.98 12.77 -8.91
N CYS A 24 14.63 13.13 -10.02
CA CYS A 24 16.00 13.63 -10.00
C CYS A 24 16.13 14.98 -9.26
N LEU A 25 15.12 15.86 -9.35
CA LEU A 25 15.11 17.12 -8.60
C LEU A 25 14.99 16.89 -7.08
N LEU A 26 14.45 15.75 -6.65
CA LEU A 26 14.26 15.38 -5.24
C LEU A 26 15.48 14.65 -4.64
N VAL A 27 16.59 14.49 -5.36
CA VAL A 27 17.77 13.73 -4.86
C VAL A 27 18.28 14.26 -3.52
N ASN A 28 18.34 15.59 -3.36
CA ASN A 28 18.81 16.26 -2.14
C ASN A 28 17.70 16.56 -1.11
N ALA A 29 16.47 16.07 -1.35
CA ALA A 29 15.38 16.22 -0.39
C ALA A 29 15.64 15.39 0.89
N TYR A 30 14.90 15.69 1.95
CA TYR A 30 14.89 14.92 3.21
C TYR A 30 14.85 13.41 2.96
N HIS A 31 15.52 12.63 3.81
CA HIS A 31 15.42 11.16 3.87
C HIS A 31 15.24 10.71 5.33
N SER A 32 14.46 9.64 5.52
CA SER A 32 14.18 9.11 6.86
C SER A 32 15.24 8.12 7.35
N THR A 33 15.01 7.54 8.53
CA THR A 33 15.81 6.40 9.04
C THR A 33 15.82 5.20 8.10
N ASP A 34 14.82 5.06 7.21
CA ASP A 34 14.80 3.98 6.21
C ASP A 34 15.98 4.07 5.22
N PHE A 35 16.58 5.26 5.03
CA PHE A 35 17.84 5.42 4.28
C PHE A 35 18.98 4.64 4.92
N GLU A 36 19.14 4.79 6.22
CA GLU A 36 20.15 4.11 7.02
C GLU A 36 19.90 2.60 7.08
N VAL A 37 18.62 2.17 7.13
CA VAL A 37 18.21 0.76 7.06
C VAL A 37 18.72 0.12 5.77
N HIS A 38 18.43 0.73 4.62
CA HIS A 38 18.87 0.21 3.32
C HIS A 38 20.39 0.30 3.13
N ARG A 39 21.05 1.36 3.65
CA ARG A 39 22.51 1.45 3.70
C ARG A 39 23.11 0.29 4.49
N ASN A 40 22.52 -0.06 5.62
CA ASN A 40 22.95 -1.20 6.44
C ASN A 40 22.79 -2.52 5.69
N TRP A 41 21.65 -2.71 5.01
CA TRP A 41 21.38 -3.94 4.26
C TRP A 41 22.35 -4.12 3.09
N LEU A 42 22.72 -3.04 2.39
CA LEU A 42 23.78 -3.06 1.37
C LEU A 42 25.12 -3.49 1.97
N ALA A 43 25.53 -2.88 3.09
CA ALA A 43 26.78 -3.21 3.77
C ALA A 43 26.83 -4.66 4.25
N LEU A 44 25.77 -5.12 4.91
CA LEU A 44 25.64 -6.46 5.46
C LEU A 44 25.64 -7.52 4.37
N THR A 45 24.89 -7.32 3.29
CA THR A 45 24.83 -8.30 2.19
C THR A 45 26.15 -8.37 1.42
N HIS A 46 26.85 -7.23 1.27
CA HIS A 46 28.14 -7.17 0.58
C HIS A 46 29.27 -7.81 1.36
N SER A 47 29.39 -7.44 2.65
CA SER A 47 30.59 -7.66 3.45
C SER A 47 30.55 -8.96 4.25
N LEU A 48 29.37 -9.58 4.40
CA LEU A 48 29.20 -10.81 5.19
C LEU A 48 28.74 -11.99 4.34
N PRO A 49 29.14 -13.23 4.71
CA PRO A 49 28.61 -14.43 4.07
C PRO A 49 27.11 -14.57 4.34
N VAL A 50 26.39 -15.25 3.44
CA VAL A 50 24.94 -15.48 3.50
C VAL A 50 24.50 -16.05 4.85
N SER A 51 25.32 -16.89 5.49
CA SER A 51 25.06 -17.46 6.81
C SER A 51 25.00 -16.43 7.95
N LYS A 52 25.43 -15.19 7.74
CA LYS A 52 25.36 -14.12 8.75
C LYS A 52 24.28 -13.09 8.48
N TRP A 53 23.64 -13.11 7.30
CA TRP A 53 22.73 -12.04 6.89
C TRP A 53 21.58 -11.76 7.87
N TYR A 54 20.99 -12.80 8.47
CA TYR A 54 19.89 -12.66 9.43
C TYR A 54 20.32 -12.72 10.91
N TYR A 55 21.62 -12.93 11.18
CA TYR A 55 22.20 -13.00 12.53
C TYR A 55 22.93 -11.74 12.94
N GLU A 56 23.44 -10.97 11.97
CA GLU A 56 24.03 -9.66 12.21
C GLU A 56 23.06 -8.78 13.02
N ALA A 57 23.57 -8.13 14.06
CA ALA A 57 22.82 -7.22 14.92
C ALA A 57 23.68 -6.06 15.47
N THR A 58 24.76 -5.67 14.78
CA THR A 58 25.58 -4.49 15.14
C THR A 58 24.74 -3.22 15.03
N SER A 59 23.88 -3.14 14.01
CA SER A 59 22.87 -2.10 13.89
C SER A 59 21.54 -2.57 14.49
N GLU A 60 20.75 -1.63 15.00
CA GLU A 60 19.34 -1.87 15.32
C GLU A 60 18.50 -2.18 14.06
N TRP A 61 18.97 -1.73 12.89
CA TRP A 61 18.32 -1.91 11.59
C TRP A 61 18.68 -3.25 10.96
N THR A 62 18.15 -4.33 11.51
CA THR A 62 18.41 -5.68 11.02
C THR A 62 17.69 -5.98 9.70
N LEU A 63 18.11 -7.04 9.03
CA LEU A 63 17.48 -7.50 7.79
C LEU A 63 16.11 -8.13 8.08
N ASP A 64 15.05 -7.39 7.79
CA ASP A 64 13.67 -7.75 8.16
C ASP A 64 12.81 -8.17 6.95
N TYR A 65 13.38 -8.11 5.73
CA TYR A 65 12.69 -8.50 4.50
C TYR A 65 12.99 -9.95 4.12
N PRO A 66 12.12 -10.61 3.33
CA PRO A 66 12.36 -11.99 2.90
C PRO A 66 13.56 -12.09 1.95
N PRO A 67 14.11 -13.31 1.77
CA PRO A 67 15.41 -13.51 1.15
C PRO A 67 15.60 -12.93 -0.25
N LEU A 68 14.59 -12.91 -1.14
CA LEU A 68 14.79 -12.33 -2.47
C LEU A 68 15.12 -10.83 -2.42
N PHE A 69 14.65 -10.11 -1.39
CA PHE A 69 15.03 -8.71 -1.23
C PHE A 69 16.47 -8.57 -0.75
N ALA A 70 16.94 -9.47 0.11
CA ALA A 70 18.35 -9.51 0.51
C ALA A 70 19.26 -9.78 -0.70
N TRP A 71 18.84 -10.67 -1.61
CA TRP A 71 19.54 -10.89 -2.88
C TRP A 71 19.50 -9.68 -3.81
N PHE A 72 18.41 -8.91 -3.80
CA PHE A 72 18.31 -7.65 -4.52
C PHE A 72 19.31 -6.61 -3.98
N GLU A 73 19.37 -6.42 -2.65
CA GLU A 73 20.36 -5.54 -1.99
C GLU A 73 21.80 -6.02 -2.27
N TYR A 74 22.04 -7.34 -2.22
CA TYR A 74 23.32 -7.91 -2.59
C TYR A 74 23.74 -7.53 -4.02
N GLY A 75 22.82 -7.63 -4.98
CA GLY A 75 23.04 -7.21 -6.36
C GLY A 75 23.37 -5.72 -6.48
N LEU A 76 22.62 -4.87 -5.78
CA LEU A 76 22.87 -3.42 -5.73
C LEU A 76 24.23 -3.09 -5.12
N SER A 77 24.66 -3.83 -4.09
CA SER A 77 25.91 -3.58 -3.39
C SER A 77 27.16 -3.66 -4.28
N HIS A 78 27.12 -4.49 -5.33
CA HIS A 78 28.21 -4.60 -6.30
C HIS A 78 28.36 -3.37 -7.19
N ILE A 79 27.28 -2.61 -7.37
CA ILE A 79 27.29 -1.31 -8.05
C ILE A 79 27.68 -0.22 -7.05
N ALA A 80 27.13 -0.30 -5.83
CA ALA A 80 27.37 0.65 -4.73
C ALA A 80 28.86 0.89 -4.46
N ARG A 81 29.68 -0.18 -4.51
CA ARG A 81 31.13 -0.11 -4.28
C ARG A 81 31.89 0.84 -5.21
N PHE A 82 31.32 1.16 -6.38
CA PHE A 82 31.91 2.09 -7.34
C PHE A 82 31.55 3.55 -7.05
N PHE A 83 30.49 3.79 -6.27
CA PHE A 83 30.09 5.12 -5.83
C PHE A 83 30.78 5.51 -4.52
N ASP A 84 30.70 4.62 -3.52
CA ASP A 84 31.34 4.81 -2.23
C ASP A 84 31.61 3.45 -1.59
N LYS A 85 32.84 3.21 -1.14
CA LYS A 85 33.20 1.95 -0.46
C LYS A 85 32.84 1.99 1.02
N GLU A 86 32.84 3.17 1.63
CA GLU A 86 32.58 3.33 3.06
C GLU A 86 31.11 3.07 3.40
N MET A 87 30.20 3.20 2.42
CA MET A 87 28.79 2.83 2.60
C MET A 87 28.58 1.32 2.81
N LEU A 88 29.57 0.49 2.45
CA LEU A 88 29.50 -0.97 2.54
C LEU A 88 30.15 -1.52 3.82
N VAL A 89 30.66 -0.64 4.68
CA VAL A 89 31.24 -1.01 5.97
C VAL A 89 30.11 -1.15 7.00
N VAL A 90 29.95 -2.35 7.56
CA VAL A 90 28.84 -2.71 8.47
C VAL A 90 28.85 -1.85 9.75
N GLN A 91 30.03 -1.51 10.27
CA GLN A 91 30.20 -0.72 11.48
C GLN A 91 29.96 0.78 11.27
N ASN A 92 29.85 1.24 10.01
CA ASN A 92 29.73 2.65 9.67
C ASN A 92 28.27 3.11 9.78
N LEU A 93 27.78 3.15 11.02
CA LEU A 93 26.41 3.51 11.35
C LEU A 93 26.15 5.00 11.10
N ASN A 94 24.98 5.30 10.55
CA ASN A 94 24.48 6.62 10.15
C ASN A 94 25.35 7.32 9.09
N TYR A 95 26.07 6.54 8.28
CA TYR A 95 26.93 7.07 7.23
C TYR A 95 26.13 7.62 6.04
N SER A 96 26.37 8.88 5.70
CA SER A 96 25.64 9.60 4.66
C SER A 96 26.55 10.56 3.86
N SER A 97 27.43 10.01 3.04
CA SER A 97 28.18 10.83 2.06
C SER A 97 27.28 11.28 0.90
N ALA A 98 27.65 12.36 0.21
CA ALA A 98 26.92 12.82 -0.98
C ALA A 98 26.86 11.73 -2.09
N ALA A 99 27.93 10.92 -2.22
CA ALA A 99 27.96 9.80 -3.16
C ALA A 99 27.00 8.67 -2.75
N THR A 100 26.88 8.40 -1.44
CA THR A 100 25.93 7.42 -0.90
C THR A 100 24.49 7.86 -1.13
N VAL A 101 24.18 9.14 -0.85
CA VAL A 101 22.86 9.71 -1.12
C VAL A 101 22.53 9.61 -2.61
N LEU A 102 23.46 10.00 -3.48
CA LEU A 102 23.27 9.92 -4.93
C LEU A 102 23.02 8.48 -5.39
N PHE A 103 23.84 7.52 -4.96
CA PHE A 103 23.70 6.12 -5.33
C PHE A 103 22.33 5.57 -4.95
N GLN A 104 21.94 5.74 -3.68
CA GLN A 104 20.68 5.24 -3.16
C GLN A 104 19.47 5.88 -3.83
N ARG A 105 19.51 7.19 -4.14
CA ARG A 105 18.41 7.85 -4.88
C ARG A 105 18.32 7.33 -6.31
N LEU A 106 19.46 7.16 -7.00
CA LEU A 106 19.50 6.62 -8.35
C LEU A 106 19.05 5.15 -8.41
N SER A 107 19.40 4.32 -7.43
CA SER A 107 18.98 2.91 -7.40
C SER A 107 17.46 2.78 -7.31
N VAL A 108 16.79 3.61 -6.50
CA VAL A 108 15.31 3.66 -6.43
C VAL A 108 14.71 4.13 -7.76
N ILE A 109 15.23 5.21 -8.34
CA ILE A 109 14.76 5.75 -9.63
C ILE A 109 14.92 4.73 -10.76
N VAL A 110 16.03 3.99 -10.80
CA VAL A 110 16.27 2.95 -11.80
C VAL A 110 15.35 1.75 -11.56
N ALA A 111 15.13 1.34 -10.31
CA ALA A 111 14.21 0.26 -9.98
C ALA A 111 12.75 0.55 -10.42
N ASP A 112 12.35 1.82 -10.46
CA ASP A 112 11.04 2.25 -10.96
C ASP A 112 10.81 2.01 -12.46
N ALA A 113 11.84 1.63 -13.23
CA ALA A 113 11.63 1.13 -14.58
C ALA A 113 10.62 -0.04 -14.59
N LEU A 114 10.61 -0.87 -13.54
CA LEU A 114 9.66 -1.95 -13.38
C LEU A 114 8.24 -1.45 -13.06
N LEU A 115 8.12 -0.35 -12.32
CA LEU A 115 6.85 0.35 -12.13
C LEU A 115 6.29 0.82 -13.47
N PHE A 116 7.10 1.51 -14.27
CA PHE A 116 6.68 2.00 -15.58
C PHE A 116 6.27 0.86 -16.50
N TYR A 117 6.98 -0.26 -16.48
CA TYR A 117 6.60 -1.44 -17.23
C TYR A 117 5.25 -2.03 -16.77
N GLY A 118 5.04 -2.16 -15.46
CA GLY A 118 3.77 -2.63 -14.89
C GLY A 118 2.60 -1.72 -15.27
N VAL A 119 2.77 -0.39 -15.15
CA VAL A 119 1.75 0.59 -15.55
C VAL A 119 1.42 0.48 -17.04
N LYS A 120 2.43 0.39 -17.90
CA LYS A 120 2.23 0.22 -19.35
C LYS A 120 1.39 -1.02 -19.65
N GLU A 121 1.68 -2.15 -19.01
CA GLU A 121 0.91 -3.37 -19.20
C GLU A 121 -0.53 -3.25 -18.66
N CYS A 122 -0.75 -2.54 -17.55
CA CYS A 122 -2.10 -2.23 -17.07
C CYS A 122 -2.88 -1.33 -18.05
N CYS A 123 -2.25 -0.30 -18.60
CA CYS A 123 -2.84 0.56 -19.63
C CYS A 123 -3.24 -0.26 -20.87
N ASN A 124 -2.40 -1.19 -21.31
CA ASN A 124 -2.70 -2.07 -22.44
C ASN A 124 -3.91 -3.00 -22.18
N CYS A 125 -4.26 -3.26 -20.92
CA CYS A 125 -5.43 -4.07 -20.57
C CYS A 125 -6.75 -3.28 -20.63
N LEU A 126 -6.70 -1.94 -20.66
CA LEU A 126 -7.89 -1.11 -20.75
C LEU A 126 -8.42 -1.10 -22.18
N GLN A 127 -9.70 -1.46 -22.36
CA GLN A 127 -10.38 -1.29 -23.64
C GLN A 127 -10.76 0.17 -23.83
N GLU A 128 -10.11 0.85 -24.78
CA GLU A 128 -10.48 2.21 -25.16
C GLU A 128 -11.46 2.23 -26.34
N ALA A 129 -12.59 2.91 -26.16
CA ALA A 129 -13.42 3.31 -27.28
C ALA A 129 -12.70 4.43 -28.03
N LYS A 130 -12.49 4.25 -29.34
CA LYS A 130 -11.84 5.24 -30.22
C LYS A 130 -12.56 6.60 -30.08
N GLY A 131 -11.91 7.58 -29.45
CA GLY A 131 -12.51 8.87 -29.15
C GLY A 131 -11.51 10.03 -29.14
N LYS A 132 -11.97 11.19 -29.61
CA LYS A 132 -11.27 12.49 -29.81
C LYS A 132 -10.84 13.21 -28.50
N TYR A 133 -10.49 12.50 -27.44
CA TYR A 133 -10.10 13.15 -26.17
C TYR A 133 -8.58 13.29 -26.05
N LEU A 134 -8.12 14.47 -25.62
CA LEU A 134 -6.70 14.80 -25.38
C LEU A 134 -6.01 13.88 -24.34
N PHE A 135 -6.77 13.23 -23.46
CA PHE A 135 -6.29 12.22 -22.51
C PHE A 135 -7.26 11.02 -22.53
N GLY A 136 -6.78 9.86 -22.96
CA GLY A 136 -7.51 8.59 -22.91
C GLY A 136 -7.59 8.03 -21.49
N LYS A 137 -8.33 6.92 -21.31
CA LYS A 137 -8.39 6.21 -20.01
C LYS A 137 -7.00 5.76 -19.58
N SER A 138 -6.20 5.32 -20.54
CA SER A 138 -4.83 4.86 -20.35
C SER A 138 -3.91 5.97 -19.87
N SER A 139 -4.01 7.17 -20.46
CA SER A 139 -3.21 8.33 -20.04
C SER A 139 -3.58 8.79 -18.63
N ILE A 140 -4.88 8.79 -18.30
CA ILE A 140 -5.34 9.12 -16.94
C ILE A 140 -4.78 8.09 -15.94
N LEU A 141 -4.91 6.79 -16.23
CA LEU A 141 -4.37 5.72 -15.37
C LEU A 141 -2.85 5.86 -15.19
N ALA A 142 -2.12 6.16 -16.28
CA ALA A 142 -0.67 6.35 -16.23
C ALA A 142 -0.28 7.47 -15.25
N VAL A 143 -0.99 8.60 -15.26
CA VAL A 143 -0.75 9.68 -14.30
C VAL A 143 -1.13 9.26 -12.88
N LEU A 144 -2.30 8.63 -12.67
CA LEU A 144 -2.75 8.19 -11.34
C LEU A 144 -1.78 7.22 -10.64
N LEU A 145 -1.05 6.41 -11.43
CA LEU A 145 -0.06 5.44 -10.93
C LEU A 145 1.36 6.00 -10.88
N MET A 146 1.87 6.58 -11.98
CA MET A 146 3.27 7.02 -12.07
C MET A 146 3.54 8.30 -11.31
N TRP A 147 2.57 9.22 -11.30
CA TRP A 147 2.63 10.49 -10.57
C TRP A 147 1.88 10.40 -9.24
N ASN A 148 1.68 9.18 -8.71
CA ASN A 148 0.99 8.98 -7.45
C ASN A 148 1.72 9.71 -6.33
N PHE A 149 1.04 10.68 -5.70
CA PHE A 149 1.63 11.49 -4.64
C PHE A 149 2.27 10.64 -3.54
N GLY A 150 1.51 9.68 -3.00
CA GLY A 150 1.96 8.85 -1.88
C GLY A 150 3.19 8.01 -2.23
N LEU A 151 3.27 7.48 -3.44
CA LEU A 151 4.45 6.73 -3.89
C LEU A 151 5.67 7.66 -4.05
N LEU A 152 5.48 8.85 -4.60
CA LEU A 152 6.55 9.83 -4.77
C LEU A 152 7.18 10.24 -3.44
N ILE A 153 6.35 10.59 -2.45
CA ILE A 153 6.86 11.04 -1.14
C ILE A 153 7.48 9.91 -0.33
N VAL A 154 6.94 8.68 -0.42
CA VAL A 154 7.44 7.55 0.36
C VAL A 154 8.77 7.03 -0.21
N ASP A 155 8.92 7.00 -1.53
CA ASP A 155 10.11 6.42 -2.15
C ASP A 155 11.22 7.45 -2.38
N HIS A 156 10.89 8.64 -2.88
CA HIS A 156 11.90 9.62 -3.32
C HIS A 156 12.15 10.77 -2.35
N ILE A 157 11.36 10.87 -1.28
CA ILE A 157 11.67 11.75 -0.15
C ILE A 157 12.00 10.86 1.04
N HIS A 158 11.01 10.21 1.66
CA HIS A 158 11.19 9.37 2.85
C HIS A 158 12.21 8.22 2.69
N PHE A 159 12.44 7.74 1.47
CA PHE A 159 13.39 6.69 1.07
C PHE A 159 12.89 5.26 1.31
N GLN A 160 12.27 4.67 0.28
CA GLN A 160 11.86 3.27 0.25
C GLN A 160 11.86 2.74 -1.19
N TYR A 161 11.94 1.41 -1.35
CA TYR A 161 11.80 0.76 -2.65
C TYR A 161 10.39 0.16 -2.83
N ASN A 162 9.33 0.96 -2.80
CA ASN A 162 7.98 0.42 -3.03
C ASN A 162 7.57 0.43 -4.51
N GLY A 163 8.07 1.36 -5.32
CA GLY A 163 7.66 1.56 -6.70
C GLY A 163 7.92 0.33 -7.55
N PHE A 164 9.12 -0.25 -7.46
CA PHE A 164 9.40 -1.50 -8.17
C PHE A 164 8.54 -2.68 -7.66
N LEU A 165 8.28 -2.76 -6.35
CA LEU A 165 7.41 -3.81 -5.78
C LEU A 165 5.97 -3.67 -6.29
N PHE A 166 5.45 -2.45 -6.32
CA PHE A 166 4.16 -2.16 -6.93
C PHE A 166 4.17 -2.38 -8.44
N GLY A 167 5.31 -2.17 -9.12
CA GLY A 167 5.51 -2.57 -10.51
C GLY A 167 5.31 -4.06 -10.73
N VAL A 168 5.90 -4.91 -9.89
CA VAL A 168 5.67 -6.37 -9.91
C VAL A 168 4.20 -6.69 -9.63
N LEU A 169 3.57 -6.02 -8.65
CA LEU A 169 2.15 -6.22 -8.34
C LEU A 169 1.25 -5.89 -9.54
N LEU A 170 1.45 -4.72 -10.14
CA LEU A 170 0.69 -4.24 -11.29
C LEU A 170 0.88 -5.16 -12.49
N LEU A 171 2.11 -5.60 -12.74
CA LEU A 171 2.40 -6.57 -13.79
C LEU A 171 1.68 -7.90 -13.55
N SER A 172 1.69 -8.41 -12.32
CA SER A 172 0.95 -9.62 -11.91
C SER A 172 -0.56 -9.47 -12.19
N ILE A 173 -1.15 -8.34 -11.78
CA ILE A 173 -2.56 -8.03 -12.04
C ILE A 173 -2.84 -7.97 -13.55
N ALA A 174 -1.98 -7.29 -14.32
CA ALA A 174 -2.10 -7.20 -15.78
C ALA A 174 -2.05 -8.58 -16.45
N ARG A 175 -1.17 -9.49 -16.00
CA ARG A 175 -1.12 -10.87 -16.52
C ARG A 175 -2.43 -11.63 -16.26
N HIS A 176 -3.06 -11.43 -15.11
CA HIS A 176 -4.40 -11.98 -14.87
C HIS A 176 -5.48 -11.38 -15.77
N PHE A 177 -5.41 -10.08 -16.08
CA PHE A 177 -6.33 -9.43 -17.01
C PHE A 177 -6.17 -9.95 -18.45
N GLN A 178 -4.95 -10.38 -18.80
CA GLN A 178 -4.60 -10.97 -20.09
C GLN A 178 -4.81 -12.50 -20.15
N ASN A 179 -5.46 -13.12 -19.14
CA ASN A 179 -5.65 -14.57 -18.98
C ASN A 179 -4.34 -15.40 -18.86
N ARG A 180 -3.20 -14.76 -18.62
CA ARG A 180 -1.89 -15.40 -18.39
C ARG A 180 -1.69 -15.69 -16.91
N HIS A 181 -2.53 -16.56 -16.36
CA HIS A 181 -2.61 -16.78 -14.91
C HIS A 181 -1.35 -17.36 -14.28
N LEU A 182 -0.60 -18.22 -14.99
CA LEU A 182 0.65 -18.81 -14.49
C LEU A 182 1.74 -17.75 -14.33
N GLU A 183 1.90 -16.84 -15.30
CA GLU A 183 2.84 -15.72 -15.21
C GLU A 183 2.47 -14.78 -14.06
N GLY A 184 1.18 -14.46 -13.90
CA GLY A 184 0.71 -13.65 -12.77
C GLY A 184 1.00 -14.31 -11.42
N ALA A 185 0.73 -15.61 -11.29
CA ALA A 185 1.03 -16.37 -10.07
C ALA A 185 2.54 -16.40 -9.75
N PHE A 186 3.39 -16.55 -10.76
CA PHE A 186 4.84 -16.51 -10.60
C PHE A 186 5.33 -15.13 -10.12
N LEU A 187 4.87 -14.05 -10.76
CA LEU A 187 5.21 -12.68 -10.36
C LEU A 187 4.74 -12.36 -8.94
N PHE A 188 3.54 -12.78 -8.57
CA PHE A 188 3.04 -12.60 -7.20
C PHE A 188 3.83 -13.42 -6.18
N SER A 189 4.27 -14.63 -6.54
CA SER A 189 5.12 -15.45 -5.67
C SER A 189 6.49 -14.79 -5.44
N ILE A 190 7.09 -14.20 -6.48
CA ILE A 190 8.31 -13.39 -6.35
C ILE A 190 8.04 -12.20 -5.42
N LEU A 191 6.95 -11.47 -5.62
CA LEU A 191 6.58 -10.31 -4.82
C LEU A 191 6.46 -10.62 -3.32
N LEU A 192 5.82 -11.74 -2.97
CA LEU A 192 5.73 -12.20 -1.57
C LEU A 192 7.11 -12.47 -0.96
N ASN A 193 8.04 -12.96 -1.76
CA ASN A 193 9.42 -13.21 -1.35
C ASN A 193 10.32 -11.96 -1.42
N LEU A 194 9.84 -10.84 -1.97
CA LEU A 194 10.49 -9.53 -1.91
C LEU A 194 9.99 -8.72 -0.69
N LYS A 195 8.71 -8.80 -0.35
CA LYS A 195 8.16 -8.11 0.83
C LYS A 195 6.93 -8.86 1.34
N HIS A 196 6.98 -9.31 2.59
CA HIS A 196 5.92 -10.14 3.17
C HIS A 196 4.60 -9.39 3.41
N ILE A 197 4.57 -8.05 3.35
CA ILE A 197 3.33 -7.25 3.49
C ILE A 197 2.27 -7.62 2.42
N TYR A 198 2.69 -8.11 1.26
CA TYR A 198 1.78 -8.57 0.20
C TYR A 198 0.99 -9.84 0.59
N LEU A 199 1.30 -10.46 1.72
CA LEU A 199 0.49 -11.52 2.31
C LEU A 199 -0.96 -11.07 2.56
N TYR A 200 -1.18 -9.78 2.81
CA TYR A 200 -2.52 -9.19 3.01
C TYR A 200 -3.46 -9.43 1.82
N ILE A 201 -2.91 -9.45 0.60
CA ILE A 201 -3.68 -9.66 -0.63
C ILE A 201 -3.60 -11.09 -1.16
N ALA A 202 -2.77 -11.96 -0.56
CA ALA A 202 -2.62 -13.36 -0.97
C ALA A 202 -3.92 -14.17 -0.94
N PRO A 203 -4.86 -13.99 0.02
CA PRO A 203 -6.13 -14.69 0.00
C PRO A 203 -6.94 -14.44 -1.29
N ALA A 204 -6.92 -13.21 -1.81
CA ALA A 204 -7.61 -12.88 -3.07
C ALA A 204 -7.01 -13.65 -4.25
N TYR A 205 -5.69 -13.72 -4.35
CA TYR A 205 -4.99 -14.52 -5.37
C TYR A 205 -5.29 -16.01 -5.23
N GLY A 206 -5.21 -16.56 -4.02
CA GLY A 206 -5.44 -17.98 -3.75
C GLY A 206 -6.84 -18.42 -4.17
N ILE A 207 -7.87 -17.71 -3.70
CA ILE A 207 -9.26 -18.03 -4.03
C ILE A 207 -9.57 -17.78 -5.51
N PHE A 208 -9.06 -16.69 -6.10
CA PHE A 208 -9.26 -16.40 -7.52
C PHE A 208 -8.61 -17.45 -8.42
N LEU A 209 -7.35 -17.80 -8.19
CA LEU A 209 -6.65 -18.81 -8.99
C LEU A 209 -7.26 -20.19 -8.80
N LEU A 210 -7.60 -20.56 -7.57
CA LEU A 210 -8.29 -21.82 -7.31
C LEU A 210 -9.63 -21.85 -8.08
N ARG A 211 -10.43 -20.78 -8.00
CA ARG A 211 -11.76 -20.72 -8.62
C ARG A 211 -11.75 -20.61 -10.14
N CYS A 212 -10.88 -19.77 -10.70
CA CYS A 212 -10.90 -19.40 -12.12
C CYS A 212 -9.92 -20.21 -12.97
N PHE A 213 -8.80 -20.64 -12.38
CA PHE A 213 -7.77 -21.38 -13.11
C PHE A 213 -7.93 -22.89 -12.92
N CYS A 214 -8.11 -23.38 -11.68
CA CYS A 214 -8.18 -24.81 -11.41
C CYS A 214 -9.53 -25.46 -11.79
N PHE A 215 -10.64 -24.72 -11.73
CA PHE A 215 -11.95 -25.18 -12.23
C PHE A 215 -12.19 -24.67 -13.66
N THR A 216 -12.34 -25.59 -14.62
CA THR A 216 -12.37 -25.23 -16.04
C THR A 216 -13.76 -24.97 -16.61
N LYS A 217 -14.83 -25.38 -15.91
CA LYS A 217 -16.21 -25.24 -16.38
C LYS A 217 -17.11 -24.70 -15.26
N ASN A 218 -18.07 -23.86 -15.67
CA ASN A 218 -19.14 -23.38 -14.83
C ASN A 218 -20.47 -24.01 -15.29
N ASN A 219 -21.39 -24.21 -14.35
CA ASN A 219 -22.76 -24.54 -14.68
C ASN A 219 -23.47 -23.33 -15.33
N ALA A 220 -24.62 -23.55 -15.98
CA ALA A 220 -25.35 -22.50 -16.70
C ALA A 220 -25.80 -21.32 -15.80
N ASP A 221 -25.99 -21.59 -14.51
CA ASP A 221 -26.30 -20.61 -13.45
C ASP A 221 -25.06 -19.85 -12.92
N GLY A 222 -23.87 -20.16 -13.44
CA GLY A 222 -22.59 -19.62 -12.98
C GLY A 222 -22.00 -20.32 -11.75
N SER A 223 -22.68 -21.33 -11.21
CA SER A 223 -22.17 -22.11 -10.08
C SER A 223 -21.02 -23.03 -10.49
N LEU A 224 -20.22 -23.43 -9.50
CA LEU A 224 -19.02 -24.22 -9.71
C LEU A 224 -19.38 -25.67 -10.04
N GLN A 225 -18.89 -26.15 -11.19
CA GLN A 225 -18.98 -27.56 -11.52
C GLN A 225 -17.82 -28.30 -10.86
N TRP A 226 -18.05 -28.95 -9.71
CA TRP A 226 -17.02 -29.66 -8.93
C TRP A 226 -16.21 -30.68 -9.75
N ARG A 227 -16.85 -31.34 -10.72
CA ARG A 227 -16.21 -32.31 -11.62
C ARG A 227 -15.21 -31.69 -12.60
N SER A 228 -15.21 -30.37 -12.76
CA SER A 228 -14.31 -29.64 -13.66
C SER A 228 -12.97 -29.27 -13.04
N PHE A 229 -12.72 -29.72 -11.80
CA PHE A 229 -11.46 -29.52 -11.12
C PHE A 229 -10.33 -30.22 -11.88
N SER A 230 -9.28 -29.48 -12.22
CA SER A 230 -8.08 -30.01 -12.85
C SER A 230 -6.92 -30.07 -11.85
N PRO A 231 -6.57 -31.25 -11.33
CA PRO A 231 -5.43 -31.41 -10.42
C PRO A 231 -4.12 -30.96 -11.05
N LEU A 232 -3.93 -31.17 -12.36
CA LEU A 232 -2.73 -30.75 -13.10
C LEU A 232 -2.50 -29.23 -13.03
N ARG A 233 -3.58 -28.43 -13.12
CA ARG A 233 -3.49 -26.98 -12.99
C ARG A 233 -3.14 -26.53 -11.57
N LEU A 234 -3.67 -27.22 -10.57
CA LEU A 234 -3.29 -26.98 -9.17
C LEU A 234 -1.82 -27.33 -8.93
N ILE A 235 -1.36 -28.48 -9.45
CA ILE A 235 0.04 -28.89 -9.36
C ILE A 235 0.93 -27.85 -10.05
N ALA A 236 0.58 -27.37 -11.24
CA ALA A 236 1.35 -26.32 -11.93
C ALA A 236 1.49 -25.05 -11.08
N LEU A 237 0.41 -24.57 -10.45
CA LEU A 237 0.46 -23.43 -9.52
C LEU A 237 1.31 -23.75 -8.29
N GLY A 238 1.13 -24.94 -7.70
CA GLY A 238 1.90 -25.41 -6.55
C GLY A 238 3.40 -25.46 -6.87
N THR A 239 3.80 -25.97 -8.03
CA THR A 239 5.19 -26.02 -8.49
C THR A 239 5.78 -24.62 -8.63
N ILE A 240 5.03 -23.65 -9.17
CA ILE A 240 5.48 -22.26 -9.27
C ILE A 240 5.78 -21.66 -7.88
N VAL A 241 4.85 -21.83 -6.93
CA VAL A 241 5.02 -21.29 -5.58
C VAL A 241 6.17 -22.01 -4.86
N VAL A 242 6.19 -23.34 -4.86
CA VAL A 242 7.22 -24.14 -4.19
C VAL A 242 8.60 -23.86 -4.78
N SER A 243 8.74 -23.78 -6.11
CA SER A 243 10.03 -23.46 -6.74
C SER A 243 10.52 -22.06 -6.38
N THR A 244 9.64 -21.06 -6.40
CA THR A 244 10.01 -19.68 -6.03
C THR A 244 10.45 -19.59 -4.56
N PHE A 245 9.71 -20.23 -3.65
CA PHE A 245 10.07 -20.28 -2.23
C PHE A 245 11.33 -21.12 -1.99
N ALA A 246 11.56 -22.19 -2.76
CA ALA A 246 12.78 -22.99 -2.69
C ALA A 246 14.01 -22.18 -3.13
N VAL A 247 13.90 -21.36 -4.18
CA VAL A 247 15.00 -20.46 -4.58
C VAL A 247 15.26 -19.38 -3.52
N SER A 248 14.20 -18.81 -2.96
CA SER A 248 14.29 -17.75 -1.95
C SER A 248 14.83 -18.26 -0.60
N PHE A 249 14.12 -19.21 0.03
CA PHE A 249 14.41 -19.71 1.37
C PHE A 249 15.34 -20.93 1.39
N GLY A 250 15.54 -21.63 0.27
CA GLY A 250 16.35 -22.85 0.20
C GLY A 250 17.76 -22.72 0.78
N PRO A 251 18.54 -21.67 0.46
CA PRO A 251 19.86 -21.46 1.06
C PRO A 251 19.80 -21.36 2.60
N PHE A 252 18.79 -20.68 3.13
CA PHE A 252 18.63 -20.48 4.58
C PHE A 252 18.09 -21.74 5.27
N ILE A 253 17.27 -22.54 4.59
CA ILE A 253 16.82 -23.85 5.08
C ILE A 253 18.02 -24.81 5.15
N ALA A 254 18.85 -24.86 4.11
CA ALA A 254 20.05 -25.69 4.09
C ALA A 254 21.06 -25.32 5.19
N LEU A 255 21.11 -24.04 5.57
CA LEU A 255 21.94 -23.53 6.67
C LEU A 255 21.27 -23.66 8.06
N GLY A 256 20.06 -24.22 8.15
CA GLY A 256 19.33 -24.36 9.42
C GLY A 256 18.81 -23.05 10.03
N GLN A 257 18.68 -21.99 9.22
CA GLN A 257 18.39 -20.62 9.67
C GLN A 257 16.92 -20.21 9.54
N LEU A 258 16.03 -21.11 9.10
CA LEU A 258 14.62 -20.79 8.87
C LEU A 258 13.93 -20.16 10.10
N PRO A 259 14.10 -20.64 11.35
CA PRO A 259 13.51 -20.01 12.52
C PRO A 259 14.00 -18.57 12.74
N GLN A 260 15.29 -18.32 12.50
CA GLN A 260 15.88 -16.99 12.63
C GLN A 260 15.28 -16.03 11.59
N VAL A 261 15.20 -16.44 10.32
CA VAL A 261 14.58 -15.64 9.26
C VAL A 261 13.13 -15.31 9.62
N LEU A 262 12.32 -16.31 10.01
CA LEU A 262 10.92 -16.09 10.39
C LEU A 262 10.78 -15.14 11.59
N SER A 263 11.67 -15.21 12.58
CA SER A 263 11.66 -14.31 13.74
C SER A 263 11.92 -12.84 13.36
N ARG A 264 12.72 -12.59 12.31
CA ARG A 264 13.00 -11.25 11.77
C ARG A 264 11.83 -10.72 10.94
N LEU A 265 11.24 -11.57 10.10
CA LEU A 265 10.12 -11.19 9.24
C LEU A 265 8.85 -10.90 10.05
N PHE A 266 8.60 -11.64 11.14
CA PHE A 266 7.41 -11.49 11.97
C PHE A 266 7.78 -11.16 13.42
N PRO A 267 8.18 -9.92 13.73
CA PRO A 267 8.54 -9.52 15.08
C PRO A 267 7.27 -9.34 15.94
N PHE A 268 7.03 -10.27 16.86
CA PHE A 268 5.81 -10.28 17.69
C PHE A 268 5.76 -9.25 18.82
N LYS A 269 6.87 -8.55 19.12
CA LYS A 269 6.97 -7.60 20.26
C LYS A 269 6.43 -6.19 19.96
N ARG A 270 5.45 -6.05 19.07
CA ARG A 270 4.96 -4.73 18.64
C ARG A 270 3.55 -4.45 19.16
N GLY A 271 3.27 -3.22 19.60
CA GLY A 271 1.95 -2.77 20.08
C GLY A 271 0.95 -2.52 18.95
N LEU A 272 -0.34 -2.44 19.30
CA LEU A 272 -1.47 -2.34 18.36
C LEU A 272 -1.36 -1.16 17.38
N CYS A 273 -1.09 0.04 17.90
CA CYS A 273 -0.94 1.26 17.10
C CYS A 273 0.52 1.68 17.07
N HIS A 274 1.01 1.95 15.86
CA HIS A 274 2.32 2.59 15.66
C HIS A 274 2.27 4.07 16.09
N ALA A 275 3.43 4.70 16.33
CA ALA A 275 3.52 6.08 16.80
C ALA A 275 2.78 7.10 15.90
N TYR A 276 2.69 6.82 14.60
CA TYR A 276 2.03 7.66 13.59
C TYR A 276 0.55 7.31 13.32
N TRP A 277 -0.08 6.49 14.18
CA TRP A 277 -1.51 6.13 14.15
C TRP A 277 -2.05 5.98 12.73
N ALA A 278 -1.89 4.80 12.12
CA ALA A 278 -2.48 4.55 10.81
C ALA A 278 -3.99 4.89 10.82
N PRO A 279 -4.54 5.52 9.76
CA PRO A 279 -5.94 5.95 9.72
C PRO A 279 -6.90 4.76 9.52
N ASN A 280 -7.03 3.91 10.55
CA ASN A 280 -7.82 2.68 10.56
C ASN A 280 -8.83 2.66 11.72
N ILE A 281 -9.50 1.52 11.93
CA ILE A 281 -10.55 1.41 12.96
C ILE A 281 -9.98 1.57 14.37
N TRP A 282 -8.73 1.16 14.59
CA TRP A 282 -8.10 1.21 15.91
C TRP A 282 -7.82 2.64 16.35
N THR A 283 -7.51 3.54 15.41
CA THR A 283 -7.45 4.98 15.67
C THR A 283 -8.78 5.52 16.18
N LEU A 284 -9.90 5.14 15.55
CA LEU A 284 -11.24 5.55 16.00
C LEU A 284 -11.59 4.94 17.37
N TYR A 285 -11.19 3.68 17.58
CA TYR A 285 -11.38 2.97 18.84
C TYR A 285 -10.62 3.63 20.00
N ASN A 286 -9.36 4.00 19.80
CA ASN A 286 -8.53 4.67 20.80
C ASN A 286 -9.08 6.05 21.17
N ILE A 287 -9.63 6.80 20.21
CA ILE A 287 -10.29 8.07 20.50
C ILE A 287 -11.59 7.86 21.27
N ALA A 288 -12.39 6.85 20.92
CA ALA A 288 -13.59 6.53 21.67
C ALA A 288 -13.24 6.17 23.12
N ASP A 289 -12.21 5.35 23.36
CA ASP A 289 -11.71 5.02 24.69
C ASP A 289 -11.32 6.28 25.49
N LYS A 290 -10.57 7.19 24.85
CA LYS A 290 -10.14 8.44 25.46
C LYS A 290 -11.31 9.38 25.74
N ALA A 291 -12.28 9.48 24.84
CA ALA A 291 -13.49 10.27 25.02
C ALA A 291 -14.33 9.73 26.18
N PHE A 292 -14.53 8.41 26.27
CA PHE A 292 -15.23 7.78 27.38
C PHE A 292 -14.49 7.96 28.72
N SER A 293 -13.16 7.91 28.72
CA SER A 293 -12.35 8.18 29.91
C SER A 293 -12.59 9.61 30.42
N ILE A 294 -12.55 10.61 29.52
CA ILE A 294 -12.77 12.02 29.87
C ILE A 294 -14.20 12.24 30.37
N LEU A 295 -15.20 11.66 29.70
CA LEU A 295 -16.61 11.77 30.10
C LEU A 295 -16.86 11.06 31.43
N GLY A 296 -16.30 9.87 31.64
CA GLY A 296 -16.46 9.10 32.88
C GLY A 296 -15.85 9.83 34.09
N VAL A 297 -14.71 10.48 33.92
CA VAL A 297 -14.13 11.36 34.94
C VAL A 297 -15.02 12.58 35.20
N LYS A 298 -15.51 13.23 34.14
CA LYS A 298 -16.39 14.41 34.27
C LYS A 298 -17.71 14.10 34.98
N PHE A 299 -18.26 12.91 34.75
CA PHE A 299 -19.49 12.43 35.40
C PHE A 299 -19.26 11.69 36.73
N LYS A 300 -18.01 11.67 37.25
CA LYS A 300 -17.62 10.98 38.49
C LYS A 300 -17.94 9.46 38.51
N LEU A 301 -18.02 8.85 37.34
CA LEU A 301 -18.21 7.40 37.19
C LEU A 301 -16.87 6.63 37.25
N LEU A 302 -15.75 7.34 37.06
CA LEU A 302 -14.40 6.78 37.08
C LEU A 302 -13.48 7.61 37.98
N ASP A 303 -12.72 6.93 38.84
CA ASP A 303 -11.68 7.54 39.67
C ASP A 303 -10.40 7.74 38.85
N ILE A 304 -9.91 8.98 38.76
CA ILE A 304 -8.66 9.34 38.06
C ILE A 304 -7.46 8.55 38.58
N THR A 305 -7.47 8.16 39.86
CA THR A 305 -6.38 7.44 40.54
C THR A 305 -6.27 5.96 40.14
N LYS A 306 -7.33 5.38 39.55
CA LYS A 306 -7.35 3.98 39.09
C LYS A 306 -7.10 3.84 37.59
N LEU A 307 -7.06 4.94 36.85
CA LEU A 307 -6.81 4.91 35.41
C LEU A 307 -5.30 4.74 35.15
N PRO A 308 -4.89 3.80 34.28
CA PRO A 308 -3.50 3.69 33.89
C PRO A 308 -3.04 5.01 33.26
N LYS A 309 -1.89 5.54 33.71
CA LYS A 309 -1.28 6.72 33.09
C LYS A 309 -1.09 6.42 31.60
N ALA A 310 -1.69 7.25 30.74
CA ALA A 310 -1.70 7.05 29.30
C ALA A 310 -0.27 7.01 28.72
N SER A 311 0.26 5.81 28.48
CA SER A 311 1.56 5.57 27.81
C SER A 311 1.42 5.60 26.28
N MET A 312 0.65 6.55 25.75
CA MET A 312 0.53 6.75 24.29
C MET A 312 1.52 7.78 23.75
N THR A 313 2.40 8.30 24.60
CA THR A 313 3.17 9.52 24.35
C THR A 313 4.67 9.32 24.27
N GLY A 314 5.15 8.07 24.26
CA GLY A 314 6.60 7.79 24.29
C GLY A 314 7.28 7.61 22.94
N GLY A 315 6.55 7.51 21.83
CA GLY A 315 7.13 7.07 20.54
C GLY A 315 7.69 5.63 20.54
N LEU A 316 7.75 4.99 21.71
CA LEU A 316 8.14 3.61 21.92
C LEU A 316 6.93 2.70 21.74
N VAL A 317 7.12 1.66 20.93
CA VAL A 317 6.13 0.62 20.62
C VAL A 317 5.93 -0.26 21.86
N GLN A 318 5.12 0.19 22.82
CA GLN A 318 4.75 -0.59 24.01
C GLN A 318 3.32 -1.15 23.88
N GLU A 319 3.06 -2.27 24.55
CA GLU A 319 1.72 -2.86 24.65
C GLU A 319 0.79 -1.89 25.40
N PHE A 320 -0.26 -1.44 24.71
CA PHE A 320 -1.23 -0.49 25.25
C PHE A 320 -2.38 -1.24 25.92
N GLN A 321 -2.76 -0.81 27.12
CA GLN A 321 -3.99 -1.20 27.77
C GLN A 321 -5.00 -0.06 27.67
N HIS A 322 -6.16 -0.35 27.06
CA HIS A 322 -7.29 0.55 26.97
C HIS A 322 -7.86 0.85 28.36
N SER A 323 -8.30 2.09 28.57
CA SER A 323 -8.69 2.59 29.90
C SER A 323 -10.13 2.23 30.27
N VAL A 324 -11.03 2.21 29.29
CA VAL A 324 -12.47 1.95 29.47
C VAL A 324 -12.92 0.79 28.57
N LEU A 325 -12.48 0.80 27.32
CA LEU A 325 -12.77 -0.23 26.33
C LEU A 325 -11.90 -1.47 26.57
N PRO A 326 -12.33 -2.67 26.12
CA PRO A 326 -11.53 -3.87 26.26
C PRO A 326 -10.23 -3.78 25.45
N SER A 327 -9.13 -4.21 26.05
CA SER A 327 -7.83 -4.25 25.37
C SER A 327 -7.89 -5.23 24.19
N VAL A 328 -7.49 -4.74 23.02
CA VAL A 328 -7.52 -5.51 21.78
C VAL A 328 -6.26 -6.39 21.71
N SER A 329 -6.43 -7.70 21.57
CA SER A 329 -5.32 -8.65 21.41
C SER A 329 -4.96 -8.89 19.93
N PRO A 330 -3.72 -9.33 19.61
CA PRO A 330 -3.36 -9.72 18.25
C PRO A 330 -4.31 -10.78 17.65
N LEU A 331 -4.75 -11.75 18.46
CA LEU A 331 -5.71 -12.76 18.02
C LEU A 331 -7.07 -12.14 17.66
N ALA A 332 -7.57 -11.19 18.44
CA ALA A 332 -8.81 -10.49 18.13
C ALA A 332 -8.70 -9.73 16.79
N THR A 333 -7.59 -9.02 16.56
CA THR A 333 -7.35 -8.32 15.28
C THR A 333 -7.26 -9.28 14.09
N LEU A 334 -6.65 -10.45 14.26
CA LEU A 334 -6.60 -11.50 13.24
C LEU A 334 -8.01 -11.99 12.89
N VAL A 335 -8.83 -12.28 13.90
CA VAL A 335 -10.23 -12.71 13.69
C VAL A 335 -11.02 -11.61 12.99
N CYS A 336 -10.94 -10.35 13.44
CA CYS A 336 -11.60 -9.22 12.79
C CYS A 336 -11.15 -9.07 11.33
N THR A 337 -9.85 -9.18 11.06
CA THR A 337 -9.29 -9.12 9.70
C THR A 337 -9.86 -10.23 8.83
N LEU A 338 -9.83 -11.49 9.29
CA LEU A 338 -10.36 -12.64 8.55
C LEU A 338 -11.86 -12.50 8.26
N LEU A 339 -12.65 -12.10 9.27
CA LEU A 339 -14.08 -11.84 9.09
C LEU A 339 -14.33 -10.68 8.11
N SER A 340 -13.46 -9.67 8.11
CA SER A 340 -13.58 -8.52 7.23
C SER A 340 -13.26 -8.82 5.77
N ILE A 341 -12.49 -9.87 5.45
CA ILE A 341 -12.13 -10.23 4.07
C ILE A 341 -12.95 -11.41 3.52
N LEU A 342 -13.49 -12.26 4.42
CA LEU A 342 -14.21 -13.47 4.06
C LEU A 342 -15.40 -13.24 3.11
N PRO A 343 -16.25 -12.20 3.26
CA PRO A 343 -17.36 -11.96 2.35
C PRO A 343 -16.91 -11.69 0.91
N ALA A 344 -15.78 -10.97 0.74
CA ALA A 344 -15.23 -10.71 -0.59
C ALA A 344 -14.69 -11.98 -1.25
N LEU A 345 -13.98 -12.82 -0.48
CA LEU A 345 -13.48 -14.13 -0.93
C LEU A 345 -14.62 -15.07 -1.30
N PHE A 346 -15.65 -15.14 -0.45
CA PHE A 346 -16.85 -15.94 -0.69
C PHE A 346 -17.55 -15.50 -1.97
N LYS A 347 -17.67 -14.19 -2.22
CA LYS A 347 -18.28 -13.70 -3.45
C LYS A 347 -17.50 -14.14 -4.69
N ILE A 348 -16.17 -13.99 -4.71
CA ILE A 348 -15.36 -14.45 -5.85
C ILE A 348 -15.50 -15.95 -6.07
N TRP A 349 -15.50 -16.73 -4.99
CA TRP A 349 -15.66 -18.17 -5.06
C TRP A 349 -16.97 -18.57 -5.76
N HIS A 350 -18.08 -17.94 -5.38
CA HIS A 350 -19.39 -18.28 -5.95
C HIS A 350 -19.62 -17.65 -7.33
N ARG A 351 -19.20 -16.40 -7.53
CA ARG A 351 -19.38 -15.65 -8.77
C ARG A 351 -18.08 -14.91 -9.12
N PRO A 352 -17.17 -15.57 -9.87
CA PRO A 352 -15.99 -14.90 -10.37
C PRO A 352 -16.42 -13.89 -11.44
N ASP A 353 -16.58 -12.61 -11.06
CA ASP A 353 -16.90 -11.48 -11.94
C ASP A 353 -15.68 -11.09 -12.83
N GLY A 354 -14.95 -12.08 -13.33
CA GLY A 354 -13.72 -11.93 -14.10
C GLY A 354 -12.60 -11.19 -13.37
N ALA A 355 -11.74 -10.53 -14.15
CA ALA A 355 -10.57 -9.81 -13.65
C ALA A 355 -10.92 -8.60 -12.76
N ARG A 356 -12.07 -7.94 -13.01
CA ARG A 356 -12.56 -6.84 -12.18
C ARG A 356 -13.02 -7.31 -10.81
N GLY A 357 -13.71 -8.45 -10.74
CA GLY A 357 -14.09 -9.09 -9.49
C GLY A 357 -12.85 -9.40 -8.63
N PHE A 358 -11.85 -10.01 -9.27
CA PHE A 358 -10.53 -10.25 -8.66
C PHE A 358 -9.91 -8.98 -8.09
N LEU A 359 -9.78 -7.93 -8.90
CA LEU A 359 -9.16 -6.69 -8.47
C LEU A 359 -9.92 -6.00 -7.33
N ARG A 360 -11.26 -6.00 -7.34
CA ARG A 360 -12.06 -5.49 -6.21
C ARG A 360 -11.83 -6.28 -4.93
N CYS A 361 -11.80 -7.61 -5.01
CA CYS A 361 -11.49 -8.43 -3.84
C CYS A 361 -10.06 -8.22 -3.34
N LEU A 362 -9.09 -8.04 -4.25
CA LEU A 362 -7.72 -7.70 -3.90
C LEU A 362 -7.68 -6.39 -3.09
N VAL A 363 -8.35 -5.33 -3.56
CA VAL A 363 -8.45 -4.05 -2.85
C VAL A 363 -9.17 -4.22 -1.50
N LEU A 364 -10.23 -5.02 -1.43
CA LEU A 364 -10.94 -5.28 -0.17
C LEU A 364 -10.11 -6.10 0.82
N CYS A 365 -9.29 -7.05 0.36
CA CYS A 365 -8.33 -7.75 1.20
C CYS A 365 -7.26 -6.78 1.74
N ALA A 366 -6.71 -5.91 0.88
CA ALA A 366 -5.76 -4.88 1.29
C ALA A 366 -6.37 -3.94 2.35
N LEU A 367 -7.58 -3.41 2.10
CA LEU A 367 -8.27 -2.54 3.04
C LEU A 367 -8.71 -3.28 4.31
N GLY A 368 -9.18 -4.52 4.23
CA GLY A 368 -9.56 -5.31 5.41
C GLY A 368 -8.38 -5.52 6.35
N SER A 369 -7.23 -5.91 5.80
CA SER A 369 -5.97 -6.00 6.57
C SER A 369 -5.47 -4.64 7.07
N PHE A 370 -5.64 -3.57 6.31
CA PHE A 370 -5.28 -2.22 6.77
C PHE A 370 -6.18 -1.73 7.91
N MET A 371 -7.48 -2.00 7.81
CA MET A 371 -8.50 -1.52 8.74
C MET A 371 -8.42 -2.24 10.08
N PHE A 372 -8.23 -3.57 10.06
CA PHE A 372 -8.33 -4.42 11.24
C PHE A 372 -7.04 -5.13 11.63
N GLY A 373 -5.94 -4.94 10.89
CA GLY A 373 -4.67 -5.60 11.17
C GLY A 373 -4.03 -5.15 12.48
N TRP A 374 -3.23 -6.03 13.08
CA TRP A 374 -2.32 -5.67 14.16
C TRP A 374 -1.13 -4.89 13.61
N HIS A 375 -0.75 -3.79 14.25
CA HIS A 375 0.47 -3.06 13.93
C HIS A 375 0.57 -2.63 12.44
N VAL A 376 -0.45 -1.93 11.97
CA VAL A 376 -0.49 -1.42 10.59
C VAL A 376 0.22 -0.07 10.52
N HIS A 377 1.08 0.09 9.52
CA HIS A 377 1.70 1.37 9.18
C HIS A 377 0.83 2.18 8.22
N GLU A 378 0.85 3.51 8.37
CA GLU A 378 0.16 4.46 7.49
C GLU A 378 0.53 4.27 6.00
N LYS A 379 1.80 3.96 5.70
CA LYS A 379 2.31 3.67 4.34
C LYS A 379 1.58 2.50 3.64
N ALA A 380 1.02 1.56 4.40
CA ALA A 380 0.35 0.38 3.86
C ALA A 380 -0.94 0.72 3.08
N ILE A 381 -1.50 1.92 3.23
CA ILE A 381 -2.69 2.36 2.48
C ILE A 381 -2.48 2.34 0.95
N LEU A 382 -1.22 2.47 0.49
CA LEU A 382 -0.87 2.40 -0.93
C LEU A 382 -1.18 1.03 -1.55
N LEU A 383 -1.20 -0.04 -0.75
CA LEU A 383 -1.59 -1.38 -1.19
C LEU A 383 -3.05 -1.44 -1.68
N ALA A 384 -3.89 -0.52 -1.21
CA ALA A 384 -5.27 -0.37 -1.67
C ALA A 384 -5.41 0.72 -2.75
N ILE A 385 -4.77 1.88 -2.57
CA ILE A 385 -4.92 3.04 -3.48
C ILE A 385 -4.44 2.70 -4.89
N LEU A 386 -3.26 2.08 -5.03
CA LEU A 386 -2.68 1.84 -6.35
C LEU A 386 -3.51 0.85 -7.18
N PRO A 387 -3.89 -0.34 -6.68
CA PRO A 387 -4.75 -1.23 -7.46
C PRO A 387 -6.16 -0.65 -7.70
N LEU A 388 -6.69 0.16 -6.77
CA LEU A 388 -7.99 0.83 -6.96
C LEU A 388 -7.99 1.82 -8.12
N SER A 389 -6.85 2.43 -8.46
CA SER A 389 -6.74 3.36 -9.60
C SER A 389 -7.14 2.72 -10.94
N LEU A 390 -6.91 1.41 -11.12
CA LEU A 390 -7.33 0.67 -12.31
C LEU A 390 -8.86 0.57 -12.39
N LEU A 391 -9.54 0.37 -11.26
CA LEU A 391 -11.00 0.35 -11.20
C LEU A 391 -11.59 1.76 -11.36
N ALA A 392 -10.88 2.78 -10.86
CA ALA A 392 -11.31 4.17 -10.91
C ALA A 392 -11.51 4.67 -12.35
N VAL A 393 -10.69 4.23 -13.31
CA VAL A 393 -10.86 4.63 -14.72
C VAL A 393 -11.93 3.81 -15.48
N GLU A 394 -12.52 2.79 -14.84
CA GLU A 394 -13.52 1.93 -15.44
C GLU A 394 -14.95 2.23 -14.98
N SER A 395 -15.15 2.59 -13.71
CA SER A 395 -16.47 2.82 -13.12
C SER A 395 -16.53 4.12 -12.32
N ARG A 396 -17.64 4.87 -12.47
CA ARG A 396 -17.90 6.08 -11.70
C ARG A 396 -17.94 5.85 -10.18
N GLU A 397 -18.55 4.75 -9.73
CA GLU A 397 -18.63 4.46 -8.30
C GLU A 397 -17.25 4.15 -7.71
N ASP A 398 -16.41 3.41 -8.45
CA ASP A 398 -15.02 3.15 -8.03
C ASP A 398 -14.16 4.42 -8.11
N ALA A 399 -14.38 5.29 -9.11
CA ALA A 399 -13.73 6.61 -9.19
C ALA A 399 -14.06 7.51 -7.99
N ARG A 400 -15.32 7.53 -7.58
CA ARG A 400 -15.78 8.27 -6.40
C ARG A 400 -15.11 7.75 -5.12
N ILE A 401 -15.06 6.43 -4.94
CA ILE A 401 -14.36 5.79 -3.81
C ILE A 401 -12.87 6.10 -3.86
N PHE A 402 -12.24 6.00 -5.03
CA PHE A 402 -10.84 6.31 -5.24
C PHE A 402 -10.50 7.74 -4.86
N LEU A 403 -11.31 8.73 -5.24
CA LEU A 403 -11.04 10.13 -4.89
C LEU A 403 -11.01 10.35 -3.38
N ILE A 404 -11.94 9.74 -2.65
CA ILE A 404 -11.99 9.87 -1.19
C ILE A 404 -10.80 9.13 -0.57
N LEU A 405 -10.61 7.85 -0.92
CA LEU A 405 -9.56 7.00 -0.37
C LEU A 405 -8.15 7.53 -0.67
N SER A 406 -7.91 7.98 -1.90
CA SER A 406 -6.61 8.54 -2.30
C SER A 406 -6.35 9.85 -1.57
N THR A 407 -7.31 10.78 -1.54
CA THR A 407 -7.11 12.07 -0.87
C THR A 407 -6.86 11.90 0.63
N THR A 408 -7.67 11.09 1.34
CA THR A 408 -7.47 10.90 2.78
C THR A 408 -6.29 10.00 3.11
N GLY A 409 -6.07 8.95 2.33
CA GLY A 409 -4.92 8.06 2.50
C GLY A 409 -3.61 8.78 2.23
N HIS A 410 -3.53 9.61 1.18
CA HIS A 410 -2.35 10.44 0.91
C HIS A 410 -2.15 11.54 1.95
N PHE A 411 -3.22 12.22 2.40
CA PHE A 411 -3.11 13.22 3.46
C PHE A 411 -2.58 12.59 4.77
N SER A 412 -2.98 11.36 5.08
CA SER A 412 -2.47 10.65 6.26
C SER A 412 -0.97 10.35 6.25
N LEU A 413 -0.30 10.50 5.10
CA LEU A 413 1.16 10.35 4.97
C LEU A 413 1.90 11.66 5.26
N PHE A 414 1.21 12.80 5.38
CA PHE A 414 1.85 14.10 5.65
C PHE A 414 2.74 14.11 6.89
N PRO A 415 2.37 13.45 8.01
CA PRO A 415 3.22 13.43 9.19
C PRO A 415 4.55 12.67 9.02
N LEU A 416 4.72 11.87 7.94
CA LEU A 416 5.99 11.25 7.62
C LEU A 416 7.06 12.26 7.21
N LEU A 417 6.63 13.42 6.69
CA LEU A 417 7.48 14.53 6.27
C LEU A 417 7.24 15.71 7.22
N PHE A 418 7.87 15.62 8.39
CA PHE A 418 7.73 16.58 9.49
C PHE A 418 8.65 17.81 9.35
N THR A 419 9.57 17.80 8.40
CA THR A 419 10.51 18.90 8.17
C THR A 419 9.84 20.09 7.47
N THR A 420 10.07 21.30 7.98
CA THR A 420 9.48 22.54 7.46
C THR A 420 9.84 22.84 6.00
N GLN A 421 11.03 22.41 5.56
CA GLN A 421 11.51 22.60 4.18
C GLN A 421 10.67 21.81 3.16
N GLU A 422 10.14 20.66 3.55
CA GLU A 422 9.37 19.76 2.67
C GLU A 422 7.87 20.07 2.68
N LEU A 423 7.40 20.94 3.59
CA LEU A 423 6.01 21.39 3.67
C LEU A 423 5.47 21.94 2.33
N PRO A 424 6.13 22.90 1.65
CA PRO A 424 5.64 23.39 0.37
C PRO A 424 5.63 22.30 -0.70
N ILE A 425 6.61 21.39 -0.68
CA ILE A 425 6.72 20.29 -1.65
C ILE A 425 5.57 19.31 -1.46
N LYS A 426 5.31 18.84 -0.23
CA LYS A 426 4.21 17.89 0.03
C LYS A 426 2.83 18.50 -0.28
N ILE A 427 2.59 19.75 0.10
CA ILE A 427 1.33 20.44 -0.21
C ILE A 427 1.15 20.58 -1.72
N PHE A 428 2.18 21.05 -2.44
CA PHE A 428 2.09 21.29 -3.87
C PHE A 428 1.87 19.99 -4.67
N LEU A 429 2.63 18.94 -4.37
CA LEU A 429 2.47 17.64 -5.03
C LEU A 429 1.10 17.03 -4.75
N MET A 430 0.61 17.12 -3.51
CA MET A 430 -0.71 16.65 -3.12
C MET A 430 -1.83 17.39 -3.86
N LEU A 431 -1.75 18.73 -3.94
CA LEU A 431 -2.73 19.56 -4.62
C LEU A 431 -2.77 19.26 -6.12
N ILE A 432 -1.61 19.17 -6.79
CA ILE A 432 -1.55 18.82 -8.22
C ILE A 432 -2.17 17.46 -8.46
N PHE A 433 -1.79 16.45 -7.67
CA PHE A 433 -2.32 15.10 -7.82
C PHE A 433 -3.84 15.06 -7.61
N THR A 434 -4.35 15.72 -6.57
CA THR A 434 -5.77 15.73 -6.22
C THR A 434 -6.60 16.49 -7.26
N ILE A 435 -6.13 17.67 -7.70
CA ILE A 435 -6.78 18.47 -8.74
C ILE A 435 -6.81 17.70 -10.06
N PHE A 436 -5.69 17.09 -10.45
CA PHE A 436 -5.63 16.26 -11.65
C PHE A 436 -6.61 15.08 -11.55
N SER A 437 -6.59 14.33 -10.44
CA SER A 437 -7.47 13.17 -10.23
C SER A 437 -8.94 13.56 -10.31
N LEU A 438 -9.35 14.65 -9.62
CA LEU A 438 -10.73 15.12 -9.62
C LEU A 438 -11.16 15.59 -11.01
N THR A 439 -10.36 16.41 -11.68
CA THR A 439 -10.71 16.98 -12.99
C THR A 439 -10.73 15.93 -14.10
N SER A 440 -9.75 15.03 -14.12
CA SER A 440 -9.64 13.95 -15.13
C SER A 440 -10.77 12.93 -14.98
N LEU A 441 -11.04 12.45 -13.77
CA LEU A 441 -12.13 11.49 -13.52
C LEU A 441 -13.50 12.13 -13.72
N LYS A 442 -13.71 13.40 -13.31
CA LYS A 442 -14.95 14.12 -13.60
C LYS A 442 -15.18 14.30 -15.10
N LYS A 443 -14.12 14.55 -15.87
CA LYS A 443 -14.19 14.63 -17.33
C LYS A 443 -14.53 13.27 -17.94
N LEU A 444 -13.92 12.20 -17.43
CA LEU A 444 -14.14 10.83 -17.89
C LEU A 444 -15.59 10.38 -17.69
N PHE A 445 -16.19 10.66 -16.52
CA PHE A 445 -17.56 10.28 -16.17
C PHE A 445 -18.58 11.42 -16.30
N ARG A 446 -18.30 12.44 -17.12
CA ARG A 446 -19.15 13.65 -17.27
C ARG A 446 -20.62 13.32 -17.60
N LYS A 447 -20.87 12.24 -18.34
CA LYS A 447 -22.21 11.81 -18.76
C LYS A 447 -23.05 11.24 -17.61
N GLU A 448 -22.42 10.83 -16.52
CA GLU A 448 -23.06 10.15 -15.38
C GLU A 448 -23.31 11.11 -14.20
N GLY A 449 -23.19 12.43 -14.43
CA GLY A 449 -23.49 13.46 -13.45
C GLY A 449 -22.33 13.82 -12.51
N ALA A 450 -22.64 14.37 -11.35
CA ALA A 450 -21.64 14.76 -10.35
C ALA A 450 -20.91 13.52 -9.81
N LEU A 451 -19.57 13.56 -9.83
CA LEU A 451 -18.73 12.43 -9.38
C LEU A 451 -18.71 12.32 -7.85
N VAL A 452 -18.67 13.45 -7.16
CA VAL A 452 -18.61 13.55 -5.69
C VAL A 452 -19.84 14.30 -5.20
N SER A 453 -20.48 13.81 -4.14
CA SER A 453 -21.62 14.47 -3.50
C SER A 453 -21.19 15.71 -2.72
N THR A 454 -22.13 16.61 -2.44
CA THR A 454 -21.85 17.83 -1.65
C THR A 454 -21.25 17.50 -0.28
N LEU A 455 -21.76 16.47 0.40
CA LEU A 455 -21.23 16.06 1.71
C LEU A 455 -19.79 15.57 1.63
N GLU A 456 -19.47 14.74 0.64
CA GLU A 456 -18.10 14.28 0.42
C GLU A 456 -17.18 15.42 0.01
N ALA A 457 -17.66 16.36 -0.81
CA ALA A 457 -16.88 17.54 -1.18
C ALA A 457 -16.57 18.41 0.04
N VAL A 458 -17.55 18.65 0.92
CA VAL A 458 -17.37 19.36 2.19
C VAL A 458 -16.36 18.63 3.09
N TYR A 459 -16.45 17.30 3.17
CA TYR A 459 -15.49 16.49 3.90
C TYR A 459 -14.06 16.62 3.32
N LEU A 460 -13.88 16.52 2.00
CA LEU A 460 -12.55 16.69 1.42
C LEU A 460 -11.98 18.10 1.61
N VAL A 461 -12.83 19.13 1.52
CA VAL A 461 -12.43 20.52 1.78
C VAL A 461 -12.02 20.72 3.25
N GLY A 462 -12.59 19.95 4.18
CA GLY A 462 -12.23 20.00 5.59
C GLY A 462 -10.79 19.57 5.92
N LEU A 463 -10.06 18.97 4.97
CA LEU A 463 -8.63 18.72 5.12
C LEU A 463 -7.79 20.01 5.11
N ILE A 464 -8.27 21.08 4.47
CA ILE A 464 -7.57 22.38 4.41
C ILE A 464 -7.47 23.02 5.80
N PRO A 465 -8.58 23.27 6.53
CA PRO A 465 -8.48 23.83 7.87
C PRO A 465 -7.76 22.87 8.83
N LEU A 466 -7.85 21.55 8.64
CA LEU A 466 -7.09 20.59 9.43
C LEU A 466 -5.58 20.80 9.28
N GLU A 467 -5.08 20.92 8.04
CA GLU A 467 -3.67 21.21 7.76
C GLU A 467 -3.24 22.55 8.37
N LEU A 468 -4.06 23.59 8.19
CA LEU A 468 -3.78 24.92 8.76
C LEU A 468 -3.68 24.86 10.28
N ILE A 469 -4.57 24.11 10.94
CA ILE A 469 -4.54 23.93 12.38
C ILE A 469 -3.29 23.16 12.81
N CYS A 470 -2.94 22.09 12.10
CA CYS A 470 -1.84 21.20 12.49
C CYS A 470 -0.46 21.82 12.27
N GLU A 471 -0.24 22.49 11.14
CA GLU A 471 1.10 22.98 10.75
C GLU A 471 1.33 24.45 11.12
N PHE A 472 0.27 25.27 11.22
CA PHE A 472 0.41 26.71 11.50
C PHE A 472 -0.13 27.12 12.87
N VAL A 473 -1.33 26.70 13.25
CA VAL A 473 -1.91 27.11 14.54
C VAL A 473 -1.24 26.38 15.70
N TYR A 474 -1.14 25.06 15.62
CA TYR A 474 -0.65 24.23 16.71
C TYR A 474 0.76 24.61 17.20
N PRO A 475 1.78 24.81 16.33
CA PRO A 475 3.12 25.20 16.78
C PRO A 475 3.18 26.57 17.48
N LEU A 476 2.20 27.45 17.22
CA LEU A 476 2.10 28.78 17.84
C LEU A 476 1.36 28.77 19.19
N THR A 477 0.80 27.63 19.60
CA THR A 477 0.00 27.51 20.83
C THR A 477 0.74 26.76 21.95
N VAL A 478 0.29 26.97 23.20
CA VAL A 478 0.78 26.23 24.38
C VAL A 478 0.53 24.71 24.25
N TRP A 479 -0.33 24.29 23.32
CA TRP A 479 -0.65 22.89 23.05
C TRP A 479 0.56 22.04 22.68
N GLN A 480 1.63 22.63 22.16
CA GLN A 480 2.85 21.88 21.89
C GLN A 480 3.43 21.22 23.15
N LYS A 481 3.33 21.89 24.31
CA LYS A 481 3.84 21.38 25.58
C LYS A 481 2.87 20.42 26.27
N THR A 482 1.56 20.69 26.17
CA THR A 482 0.52 19.89 26.85
C THR A 482 0.05 18.70 26.04
N PHE A 483 0.03 18.80 24.71
CA PHE A 483 -0.45 17.78 23.78
C PHE A 483 0.50 17.58 22.59
N PRO A 484 1.70 17.02 22.80
CA PRO A 484 2.73 16.86 21.76
C PRO A 484 2.29 16.05 20.53
N PHE A 485 1.30 15.16 20.67
CA PHE A 485 0.83 14.27 19.59
C PHE A 485 -0.53 14.69 19.01
N LEU A 486 -1.02 15.90 19.32
CA LEU A 486 -2.33 16.37 18.86
C LEU A 486 -2.46 16.41 17.32
N PRO A 487 -1.49 16.94 16.55
CA PRO A 487 -1.61 16.99 15.08
C PRO A 487 -1.69 15.60 14.45
N LEU A 488 -0.87 14.67 14.94
CA LEU A 488 -0.88 13.27 14.52
C LEU A 488 -2.25 12.66 14.77
N MET A 489 -2.75 12.81 15.99
CA MET A 489 -4.06 12.30 16.39
C MET A 489 -5.20 12.87 15.52
N LEU A 490 -5.25 14.19 15.31
CA LEU A 490 -6.28 14.85 14.50
C LEU A 490 -6.23 14.36 13.04
N THR A 491 -5.04 14.29 12.46
CA THR A 491 -4.82 13.82 11.09
C THR A 491 -5.29 12.38 10.91
N SER A 492 -4.85 11.49 11.79
CA SER A 492 -5.18 10.07 11.73
C SER A 492 -6.67 9.82 11.90
N VAL A 493 -7.33 10.52 12.83
CA VAL A 493 -8.77 10.38 13.09
C VAL A 493 -9.60 10.89 11.92
N TYR A 494 -9.27 12.07 11.40
CA TYR A 494 -9.97 12.64 10.27
C TYR A 494 -9.89 11.74 9.05
N CYS A 495 -8.68 11.23 8.75
CA CYS A 495 -8.44 10.36 7.61
C CYS A 495 -9.08 8.97 7.80
N ALA A 496 -9.09 8.44 9.03
CA ALA A 496 -9.70 7.14 9.34
C ALA A 496 -11.19 7.12 9.00
N LEU A 497 -11.91 8.23 9.17
CA LEU A 497 -13.32 8.35 8.76
C LEU A 497 -13.48 8.16 7.25
N GLY A 498 -12.64 8.78 6.43
CA GLY A 498 -12.71 8.68 4.96
C GLY A 498 -12.24 7.33 4.43
N VAL A 499 -11.22 6.73 5.06
CA VAL A 499 -10.80 5.36 4.73
C VAL A 499 -11.91 4.36 5.08
N THR A 500 -12.52 4.49 6.26
CA THR A 500 -13.66 3.65 6.68
C THR A 500 -14.85 3.82 5.75
N TYR A 501 -15.18 5.07 5.38
CA TYR A 501 -16.25 5.37 4.42
C TYR A 501 -15.99 4.67 3.07
N SER A 502 -14.77 4.77 2.56
CA SER A 502 -14.36 4.15 1.29
C SER A 502 -14.44 2.62 1.36
N PHE A 503 -14.01 2.02 2.47
CA PHE A 503 -14.10 0.58 2.71
C PHE A 503 -15.54 0.08 2.71
N ILE A 504 -16.43 0.75 3.44
CA ILE A 504 -17.86 0.41 3.49
C ILE A 504 -18.50 0.55 2.11
N ARG A 505 -18.23 1.66 1.40
CA ARG A 505 -18.76 1.90 0.06
C ARG A 505 -18.29 0.86 -0.95
N LEU A 506 -17.02 0.45 -0.89
CA LEU A 506 -16.50 -0.60 -1.76
C LEU A 506 -17.19 -1.95 -1.49
N TYR A 507 -17.49 -2.25 -0.22
CA TYR A 507 -18.30 -3.41 0.15
C TYR A 507 -19.74 -3.33 -0.38
N ILE A 508 -20.39 -2.18 -0.26
CA ILE A 508 -21.72 -1.96 -0.82
C ILE A 508 -21.70 -2.17 -2.33
N THR A 509 -20.72 -1.61 -3.04
CA THR A 509 -20.54 -1.82 -4.49
C THR A 509 -20.36 -3.30 -4.82
N LEU A 510 -19.54 -4.02 -4.04
CA LEU A 510 -19.34 -5.44 -4.22
C LEU A 510 -20.66 -6.23 -4.09
N LEU A 511 -21.45 -5.96 -3.06
CA LEU A 511 -22.69 -6.69 -2.78
C LEU A 511 -23.83 -6.32 -3.75
N THR A 512 -23.92 -5.05 -4.15
CA THR A 512 -24.99 -4.55 -5.02
C THR A 512 -24.78 -4.84 -6.50
N CYS A 513 -23.53 -4.88 -6.99
CA CYS A 513 -23.25 -5.13 -8.41
C CYS A 513 -23.73 -6.51 -8.89
N SER A 514 -23.98 -7.45 -7.96
CA SER A 514 -24.54 -8.78 -8.27
C SER A 514 -26.02 -8.76 -8.69
N SER A 515 -26.80 -7.71 -8.40
CA SER A 515 -28.24 -7.69 -8.71
C SER A 515 -28.57 -7.18 -10.11
N ALA A 516 -27.62 -6.49 -10.77
CA ALA A 516 -27.84 -5.92 -12.10
C ALA A 516 -27.63 -6.95 -13.23
N ILE A 517 -26.69 -7.88 -13.08
CA ILE A 517 -26.38 -8.88 -14.13
C ILE A 517 -27.49 -9.94 -14.25
N SER A 518 -28.25 -10.23 -13.18
CA SER A 518 -29.40 -11.14 -13.30
C SER A 518 -30.55 -10.55 -14.11
N LYS A 519 -30.68 -9.21 -14.18
CA LYS A 519 -31.72 -8.54 -14.97
C LYS A 519 -31.37 -8.45 -16.46
N VAL A 520 -30.10 -8.37 -16.82
CA VAL A 520 -29.65 -8.28 -18.24
C VAL A 520 -29.69 -9.64 -18.95
N LYS A 521 -29.77 -10.76 -18.23
CA LYS A 521 -29.98 -12.09 -18.83
C LYS A 521 -31.46 -12.48 -19.01
N ILE A 522 -32.40 -11.60 -18.62
CA ILE A 522 -33.86 -11.84 -18.68
C ILE A 522 -34.56 -10.89 -19.68
N GLN A 523 -33.81 -10.02 -20.36
CA GLN A 523 -34.25 -9.28 -21.54
C GLN A 523 -33.41 -9.70 -22.74
#